data_AF-A0A9X2MB87-F1
#
_entry.id   AF-A0A9X2MB87-F1
#
_cell.length_a   1.000
_cell.length_b   1.000
_cell.length_c   1.000
_cell.angle_alpha   90.00
_cell.angle_beta   90.00
_cell.angle_gamma   90.00
#
_symmetry.space_group_name_H-M   'P 1'
#
loop_
_entity.id
_entity.type
_entity.pdbx_description
1 polymer ?
#
loop_
_entity_poly.entity_id
_entity_poly.type
_entity_poly.pdbx_seq_one_letter_code
_entity_poly.pdbx_strand_id
1 'polypeptide(L)'
;MNLKKSLSRLIILAMLFTGCSNYQVQNKSISLPDEATKQKTMTKVQNDVNEIIGKDYDYVLSNLGEPNSTAYWIDKSNIDNIDNLENLDDIEDITDINLIYLKNVLNEGVNSSALYLKLKDKVVKKAQIVDYSRGNRIKTLDKSKILIDCYNDGDIVKTADLDMKKLDDFTGIDSSEMEKIVGKKQPSYDAYLYDKAEKSINVYYLDDEDKLLSIFTKDNKISEIKILDNKKEVINEIKNIMLDN
;
A
#
# COMPACT_ATOMS: atom_id res chain seq x y z
N MET A 1 -14.31 -34.70 -22.99
CA MET A 1 -13.50 -34.34 -21.80
C MET A 1 -12.87 -32.98 -22.05
N ASN A 2 -13.24 -31.94 -21.27
CA ASN A 2 -12.43 -30.73 -20.96
C ASN A 2 -13.23 -29.60 -20.30
N LEU A 3 -14.54 -29.75 -20.07
CA LEU A 3 -15.33 -28.78 -19.31
C LEU A 3 -14.88 -28.61 -17.84
N LYS A 4 -14.23 -29.62 -17.24
CA LYS A 4 -13.72 -29.53 -15.86
C LYS A 4 -12.47 -28.64 -15.71
N LYS A 5 -11.69 -28.41 -16.78
CA LYS A 5 -10.51 -27.50 -16.75
C LYS A 5 -10.87 -26.03 -16.97
N SER A 6 -12.05 -25.75 -17.50
CA SER A 6 -12.53 -24.39 -17.77
C SER A 6 -13.09 -23.72 -16.51
N LEU A 7 -13.80 -24.48 -15.66
CA LEU A 7 -14.34 -23.94 -14.41
C LEU A 7 -13.26 -23.58 -13.38
N SER A 8 -12.15 -24.33 -13.32
CA SER A 8 -11.06 -24.02 -12.38
C SER A 8 -10.37 -22.71 -12.71
N ARG A 9 -10.26 -22.32 -13.99
CA ARG A 9 -9.69 -21.03 -14.42
C ARG A 9 -10.62 -19.85 -14.13
N LEU A 10 -11.94 -20.07 -14.15
CA LEU A 10 -12.92 -19.02 -13.83
C LEU A 10 -13.04 -18.76 -12.32
N ILE A 11 -12.77 -19.77 -11.48
CA ILE A 11 -12.78 -19.63 -10.02
C ILE A 11 -11.51 -18.92 -9.51
N ILE A 12 -10.36 -19.09 -10.16
CA ILE A 12 -9.12 -18.38 -9.80
C ILE A 12 -9.25 -16.88 -10.10
N LEU A 13 -9.97 -16.51 -11.18
CA LEU A 13 -10.20 -15.10 -11.53
C LEU A 13 -11.04 -14.32 -10.49
N ALA A 14 -11.82 -15.01 -9.65
CA ALA A 14 -12.61 -14.38 -8.59
C ALA A 14 -11.80 -14.09 -7.31
N MET A 15 -10.56 -14.61 -7.19
CA MET A 15 -9.65 -14.26 -6.09
C MET A 15 -8.86 -12.97 -6.36
N LEU A 16 -8.98 -12.39 -7.56
CA LEU A 16 -8.15 -11.27 -8.06
C LEU A 16 -8.67 -9.87 -7.69
N PHE A 17 -9.62 -9.74 -6.77
CA PHE A 17 -10.12 -8.43 -6.29
C PHE A 17 -9.58 -8.03 -4.91
N THR A 18 -8.60 -8.75 -4.35
CA THR A 18 -7.97 -8.35 -3.09
C THR A 18 -6.64 -7.66 -3.38
N GLY A 19 -6.71 -6.34 -3.60
CA GLY A 19 -5.54 -5.48 -3.45
C GLY A 19 -5.02 -5.58 -2.02
N CYS A 20 -3.70 -5.60 -1.87
CA CYS A 20 -2.91 -5.57 -0.63
C CYS A 20 -3.67 -5.67 0.71
N SER A 21 -4.16 -6.85 1.03
CA SER A 21 -3.62 -7.64 2.13
C SER A 21 -4.18 -9.05 2.01
N ASN A 22 -3.29 -10.04 1.91
CA ASN A 22 -3.73 -11.40 2.11
C ASN A 22 -4.07 -11.64 3.59
N TYR A 23 -3.93 -10.66 4.50
CA TYR A 23 -4.39 -10.78 5.88
C TYR A 23 -5.77 -10.17 6.20
N GLN A 24 -6.31 -9.19 5.44
CA GLN A 24 -7.64 -8.63 5.80
C GLN A 24 -8.81 -9.59 5.55
N VAL A 25 -8.60 -10.67 4.77
CA VAL A 25 -9.65 -11.65 4.47
C VAL A 25 -9.20 -13.12 4.64
N GLN A 26 -7.92 -13.44 4.93
CA GLN A 26 -7.52 -14.84 5.19
C GLN A 26 -7.99 -15.38 6.55
N ASN A 27 -8.28 -14.51 7.53
CA ASN A 27 -9.00 -14.93 8.74
C ASN A 27 -10.52 -14.86 8.48
N LYS A 28 -11.07 -16.02 8.10
CA LYS A 28 -12.46 -16.37 7.73
C LYS A 28 -13.62 -15.93 8.68
N SER A 29 -13.55 -14.83 9.42
CA SER A 29 -14.63 -14.46 10.38
C SER A 29 -15.05 -13.00 10.44
N ILE A 30 -14.36 -12.07 9.77
CA ILE A 30 -14.71 -10.63 9.84
C ILE A 30 -15.68 -10.30 8.70
N SER A 31 -16.90 -9.88 9.06
CA SER A 31 -17.89 -9.42 8.08
C SER A 31 -17.69 -7.94 7.81
N LEU A 32 -17.40 -7.57 6.57
CA LEU A 32 -17.34 -6.17 6.16
C LEU A 32 -18.74 -5.52 6.23
N PRO A 33 -18.82 -4.22 6.58
CA PRO A 33 -20.08 -3.50 6.66
C PRO A 33 -20.68 -3.27 5.27
N ASP A 34 -22.00 -3.14 5.23
CA ASP A 34 -22.65 -2.51 4.08
C ASP A 34 -22.30 -1.01 3.99
N GLU A 35 -22.55 -0.42 2.82
CA GLU A 35 -22.21 0.98 2.56
C GLU A 35 -22.95 1.95 3.52
N ALA A 36 -24.17 1.60 3.95
CA ALA A 36 -24.94 2.43 4.88
C ALA A 36 -24.30 2.45 6.29
N THR A 37 -23.87 1.30 6.77
CA THR A 37 -23.17 1.13 8.05
C THR A 37 -21.82 1.81 8.01
N LYS A 38 -21.07 1.64 6.92
CA LYS A 38 -19.80 2.34 6.68
C LYS A 38 -19.97 3.86 6.74
N GLN A 39 -20.93 4.40 5.99
CA GLN A 39 -21.19 5.85 5.95
C GLN A 39 -21.64 6.39 7.32
N LYS A 40 -22.53 5.67 8.01
CA LYS A 40 -23.00 6.06 9.34
C LYS A 40 -21.86 6.10 10.36
N THR A 41 -21.03 5.06 10.41
CA THR A 41 -19.89 4.99 11.32
C THR A 41 -18.87 6.05 10.99
N MET A 42 -18.53 6.22 9.71
CA MET A 42 -17.60 7.28 9.26
C MET A 42 -18.08 8.67 9.70
N THR A 43 -19.37 8.98 9.50
CA THR A 43 -19.95 10.26 9.94
C THR A 43 -19.85 10.44 11.46
N LYS A 44 -20.09 9.37 12.23
CA LYS A 44 -20.00 9.41 13.69
C LYS A 44 -18.57 9.71 14.15
N VAL A 45 -17.58 8.99 13.61
CA VAL A 45 -16.16 9.16 13.94
C VAL A 45 -15.63 10.51 13.47
N GLN A 46 -16.14 11.03 12.36
CA GLN A 46 -15.78 12.37 11.88
C GLN A 46 -16.28 13.49 12.80
N ASN A 47 -17.45 13.30 13.41
CA ASN A 47 -17.99 14.26 14.39
C ASN A 47 -17.26 14.18 15.74
N ASP A 48 -16.89 12.97 16.16
CA ASP A 48 -16.10 12.74 17.37
C ASP A 48 -15.14 11.57 17.17
N VAL A 49 -13.85 11.88 17.00
CA VAL A 49 -12.80 10.87 16.81
C VAL A 49 -12.62 9.96 18.03
N ASN A 50 -13.10 10.35 19.22
CA ASN A 50 -13.02 9.49 20.40
C ASN A 50 -13.90 8.24 20.29
N GLU A 51 -14.91 8.25 19.41
CA GLU A 51 -15.81 7.11 19.17
C GLU A 51 -15.08 5.84 18.71
N ILE A 52 -13.93 6.01 18.05
CA ILE A 52 -13.12 4.90 17.52
C ILE A 52 -11.89 4.61 18.39
N ILE A 53 -11.52 5.49 19.32
CA ILE A 53 -10.38 5.27 20.21
C ILE A 53 -10.66 4.09 21.16
N GLY A 54 -9.68 3.20 21.30
CA GLY A 54 -9.78 1.99 22.11
C GLY A 54 -10.50 0.82 21.45
N LYS A 55 -11.03 0.99 20.23
CA LYS A 55 -11.57 -0.12 19.43
C LYS A 55 -10.46 -0.96 18.84
N ASP A 56 -10.72 -2.27 18.72
CA ASP A 56 -9.80 -3.19 18.07
C ASP A 56 -9.93 -3.11 16.53
N TYR A 57 -8.96 -3.74 15.86
CA TYR A 57 -8.87 -3.80 14.41
C TYR A 57 -10.10 -4.45 13.76
N ASP A 58 -10.62 -5.53 14.34
CA ASP A 58 -11.79 -6.25 13.82
C ASP A 58 -13.05 -5.37 13.86
N TYR A 59 -13.24 -4.61 14.94
CA TYR A 59 -14.31 -3.62 15.03
C TYR A 59 -14.15 -2.56 13.96
N VAL A 60 -12.93 -2.03 13.77
CA VAL A 60 -12.65 -1.03 12.74
C VAL A 60 -13.05 -1.57 11.36
N LEU A 61 -12.58 -2.76 10.97
CA LEU A 61 -12.92 -3.36 9.69
C LEU A 61 -14.42 -3.64 9.54
N SER A 62 -15.07 -4.14 10.59
CA SER A 62 -16.50 -4.49 10.56
C SER A 62 -17.44 -3.28 10.52
N ASN A 63 -16.96 -2.07 10.82
CA ASN A 63 -17.78 -0.85 10.90
C ASN A 63 -17.37 0.25 9.91
N LEU A 64 -16.09 0.34 9.56
CA LEU A 64 -15.54 1.31 8.59
C LEU A 64 -15.14 0.67 7.26
N GLY A 65 -15.11 -0.67 7.20
CA GLY A 65 -14.62 -1.41 6.04
C GLY A 65 -13.10 -1.37 5.94
N GLU A 66 -12.60 -1.84 4.80
CA GLU A 66 -11.18 -1.77 4.47
C GLU A 66 -10.72 -0.30 4.33
N PRO A 67 -9.54 0.04 4.88
CA PRO A 67 -8.94 1.35 4.65
C PRO A 67 -8.52 1.50 3.18
N ASN A 68 -8.54 2.74 2.67
CA ASN A 68 -8.00 3.03 1.34
C ASN A 68 -6.49 2.76 1.25
N SER A 69 -5.79 2.95 2.36
CA SER A 69 -4.37 2.64 2.46
C SER A 69 -3.99 2.32 3.89
N THR A 70 -3.01 1.43 4.05
CA THR A 70 -2.35 1.15 5.32
C THR A 70 -0.90 1.58 5.25
N ALA A 71 -0.49 2.41 6.20
CA ALA A 71 0.84 3.00 6.28
C ALA A 71 1.62 2.47 7.48
N TYR A 72 2.87 2.07 7.23
CA TYR A 72 3.79 1.53 8.22
C TYR A 72 5.02 2.44 8.36
N TRP A 73 5.41 2.74 9.60
CA TRP A 73 6.55 3.61 9.91
C TRP A 73 7.63 2.85 10.65
N ILE A 74 8.61 2.34 9.92
CA ILE A 74 9.66 1.51 10.50
C ILE A 74 10.84 2.39 10.87
N ASP A 75 11.28 2.32 12.13
CA ASP A 75 12.53 2.94 12.54
C ASP A 75 13.70 2.24 11.84
N LYS A 76 14.61 3.01 11.22
CA LYS A 76 15.78 2.44 10.54
C LYS A 76 16.65 1.57 11.44
N SER A 77 16.70 1.88 12.74
CA SER A 77 17.42 1.07 13.72
C SER A 77 16.86 -0.34 13.87
N ASN A 78 15.63 -0.57 13.41
CA ASN A 78 14.92 -1.84 13.48
C ASN A 78 14.83 -2.52 12.12
N ILE A 79 15.59 -2.07 11.11
CA ILE A 79 15.57 -2.66 9.76
C ILE A 79 15.90 -4.15 9.77
N ASP A 80 16.78 -4.60 10.67
CA ASP A 80 17.14 -6.03 10.76
C ASP A 80 15.94 -6.90 11.19
N ASN A 81 14.93 -6.33 11.84
CA ASN A 81 13.71 -7.07 12.18
C ASN A 81 12.86 -7.41 10.94
N ILE A 82 13.09 -6.71 9.82
CA ILE A 82 12.44 -7.00 8.53
C ILE A 82 12.89 -8.36 7.97
N ASP A 83 14.08 -8.84 8.32
CA ASP A 83 14.61 -10.12 7.82
C ASP A 83 13.78 -11.33 8.25
N ASN A 84 13.04 -11.19 9.35
CA ASN A 84 12.19 -12.24 9.89
C ASN A 84 10.78 -12.26 9.29
N LEU A 85 10.46 -11.30 8.41
CA LEU A 85 9.15 -11.26 7.75
C LEU A 85 9.13 -12.26 6.60
N GLU A 86 8.08 -13.08 6.52
CA GLU A 86 7.92 -14.02 5.42
C GLU A 86 7.43 -13.29 4.16
N ASN A 87 6.59 -12.26 4.35
CA ASN A 87 6.05 -11.43 3.28
C ASN A 87 5.69 -10.02 3.78
N LEU A 88 5.40 -9.09 2.84
CA LEU A 88 5.17 -7.67 3.15
C LEU A 88 3.92 -7.43 4.02
N ASP A 89 2.99 -8.38 4.06
CA ASP A 89 1.78 -8.28 4.88
C ASP A 89 2.10 -8.52 6.38
N ASP A 90 3.25 -9.12 6.73
CA ASP A 90 3.67 -9.41 8.12
C ASP A 90 4.29 -8.18 8.82
N ILE A 91 4.44 -7.07 8.10
CA ILE A 91 5.09 -5.85 8.59
C ILE A 91 4.38 -5.22 9.79
N GLU A 92 3.09 -5.52 9.97
CA GLU A 92 2.31 -5.10 11.13
C GLU A 92 2.81 -5.65 12.47
N ASP A 93 3.58 -6.75 12.45
CA ASP A 93 4.08 -7.40 13.66
C ASP A 93 5.25 -6.66 14.31
N ILE A 94 5.88 -5.74 13.56
CA ILE A 94 7.11 -5.05 14.00
C ILE A 94 6.93 -3.53 14.15
N THR A 95 5.77 -2.96 13.80
CA THR A 95 5.51 -1.53 13.90
C THR A 95 4.03 -1.19 14.12
N ASP A 96 3.77 0.03 14.60
CA ASP A 96 2.43 0.60 14.65
C ASP A 96 1.80 0.66 13.24
N ILE A 97 0.51 0.34 13.16
CA ILE A 97 -0.29 0.34 11.93
C ILE A 97 -1.02 1.68 11.81
N ASN A 98 -1.01 2.30 10.62
CA ASN A 98 -1.76 3.53 10.39
C ASN A 98 -2.76 3.31 9.26
N LEU A 99 -4.04 3.25 9.60
CA LEU A 99 -5.12 3.06 8.65
C LEU A 99 -5.60 4.42 8.14
N ILE A 100 -5.78 4.52 6.82
CA ILE A 100 -6.15 5.76 6.13
C ILE A 100 -7.46 5.54 5.41
N TYR A 101 -8.48 6.27 5.84
CA TYR A 101 -9.78 6.29 5.20
C TYR A 101 -10.00 7.65 4.53
N LEU A 102 -10.05 7.65 3.20
CA LEU A 102 -10.34 8.85 2.41
C LEU A 102 -11.82 9.20 2.54
N LYS A 103 -12.10 10.49 2.68
CA LYS A 103 -13.48 10.98 2.61
C LYS A 103 -13.93 10.94 1.15
N ASN A 104 -14.94 10.13 0.85
CA ASN A 104 -15.65 10.19 -0.43
C ASN A 104 -16.48 11.48 -0.49
N VAL A 105 -15.90 12.55 -1.02
CA VAL A 105 -16.66 13.74 -1.42
C VAL A 105 -16.84 13.66 -2.93
N LEU A 106 -17.96 13.07 -3.36
CA LEU A 106 -18.28 12.81 -4.77
C LEU A 106 -18.33 14.06 -5.67
N ASN A 107 -18.13 15.28 -5.15
CA ASN A 107 -18.37 16.52 -5.88
C ASN A 107 -17.37 17.66 -5.65
N GLU A 108 -16.30 17.48 -4.88
CA GLU A 108 -15.34 18.58 -4.63
C GLU A 108 -13.94 18.19 -5.06
N GLY A 109 -13.58 18.63 -6.27
CA GLY A 109 -12.20 18.56 -6.73
C GLY A 109 -11.30 19.32 -5.75
N VAL A 110 -10.21 18.67 -5.36
CA VAL A 110 -8.94 19.24 -4.87
C VAL A 110 -8.69 19.21 -3.35
N ASN A 111 -9.68 19.06 -2.46
CA ASN A 111 -9.41 18.92 -1.00
C ASN A 111 -10.08 17.67 -0.41
N SER A 112 -9.44 16.51 -0.53
CA SER A 112 -9.85 15.34 0.24
C SER A 112 -9.33 15.44 1.67
N SER A 113 -10.19 15.19 2.65
CA SER A 113 -9.76 14.92 4.03
C SER A 113 -9.70 13.41 4.24
N ALA A 114 -8.89 12.98 5.19
CA ALA A 114 -8.79 11.57 5.55
C ALA A 114 -8.85 11.38 7.07
N LEU A 115 -9.50 10.30 7.48
CA LEU A 115 -9.43 9.78 8.85
C LEU A 115 -8.19 8.88 8.96
N TYR A 116 -7.27 9.27 9.82
CA TYR A 116 -6.09 8.49 10.20
C TYR A 116 -6.35 7.81 11.54
N LEU A 117 -6.18 6.49 11.57
CA LEU A 117 -6.22 5.69 12.78
C LEU A 117 -4.85 5.10 13.03
N LYS A 118 -4.22 5.44 14.14
CA LYS A 118 -2.98 4.80 14.59
C LYS A 118 -3.33 3.68 15.56
N LEU A 119 -2.99 2.46 15.20
CA LEU A 119 -3.17 1.27 16.01
C LEU A 119 -1.84 0.84 16.62
N LYS A 120 -1.91 0.41 17.87
CA LYS A 120 -0.84 -0.29 18.58
C LYS A 120 -1.45 -1.53 19.20
N ASP A 121 -0.79 -2.67 19.02
CA ASP A 121 -1.29 -3.99 19.46
C ASP A 121 -2.72 -4.25 18.93
N LYS A 122 -2.96 -3.90 17.65
CA LYS A 122 -4.26 -4.01 16.96
C LYS A 122 -5.41 -3.22 17.63
N VAL A 123 -5.10 -2.23 18.47
CA VAL A 123 -6.08 -1.34 19.11
C VAL A 123 -5.82 0.11 18.75
N VAL A 124 -6.86 0.86 18.39
CA VAL A 124 -6.79 2.28 18.05
C VAL A 124 -6.35 3.09 19.27
N LYS A 125 -5.19 3.75 19.18
CA LYS A 125 -4.67 4.64 20.23
C LYS A 125 -4.84 6.11 19.91
N LYS A 126 -4.88 6.44 18.62
CA LYS A 126 -5.07 7.81 18.15
C LYS A 126 -5.92 7.81 16.89
N ALA A 127 -6.82 8.78 16.81
CA ALA A 127 -7.63 9.06 15.63
C ALA A 127 -7.54 10.56 15.32
N GLN A 128 -7.38 10.91 14.05
CA GLN A 128 -7.34 12.32 13.62
C GLN A 128 -7.89 12.47 12.21
N ILE A 129 -8.55 13.60 11.95
CA ILE A 129 -8.95 14.01 10.61
C ILE A 129 -7.91 14.99 10.11
N VAL A 130 -7.37 14.76 8.92
CA VAL A 130 -6.36 15.65 8.32
C VAL A 130 -6.72 15.96 6.88
N ASP A 131 -6.22 17.08 6.39
CA ASP A 131 -6.21 17.37 4.96
C ASP A 131 -5.26 16.40 4.27
N TYR A 132 -5.80 15.63 3.33
CA TYR A 132 -5.08 14.60 2.62
C TYR A 132 -4.56 15.16 1.30
N SER A 133 -3.24 15.26 1.19
CA SER A 133 -2.55 15.43 -0.08
C SER A 133 -1.37 14.46 -0.12
N ARG A 134 -1.35 13.56 -1.11
CA ARG A 134 -0.27 12.56 -1.27
C ARG A 134 1.11 13.21 -1.27
N GLY A 135 1.27 14.35 -1.96
CA GLY A 135 2.55 15.04 -2.10
C GLY A 135 3.12 15.72 -0.85
N ASN A 136 2.30 16.04 0.17
CA ASN A 136 2.81 16.69 1.39
C ASN A 136 3.37 15.70 2.42
N ARG A 137 3.00 14.42 2.35
CA ARG A 137 3.41 13.40 3.35
C ARG A 137 4.88 12.97 3.22
N ILE A 138 5.42 13.02 2.00
CA ILE A 138 6.82 12.66 1.73
C ILE A 138 7.78 13.77 2.17
N LYS A 139 7.38 15.05 2.08
CA LYS A 139 8.26 16.20 2.40
C LYS A 139 8.53 16.39 3.89
N THR A 140 7.71 15.78 4.75
CA THR A 140 7.84 15.86 6.22
C THR A 140 8.30 14.54 6.83
N LEU A 141 8.81 13.61 6.00
CA LEU A 141 9.27 12.31 6.47
C LEU A 141 10.33 12.47 7.56
N ASP A 142 10.13 11.79 8.68
CA ASP A 142 11.18 11.63 9.68
C ASP A 142 12.34 10.86 9.02
N LYS A 143 13.50 11.52 8.92
CA LYS A 143 14.70 10.96 8.30
C LYS A 143 15.26 9.75 9.05
N SER A 144 14.72 9.40 10.21
CA SER A 144 15.06 8.17 10.95
C SER A 144 14.11 6.99 10.63
N LYS A 145 13.11 7.21 9.77
CA LYS A 145 12.06 6.23 9.47
C LYS A 145 11.95 5.90 7.99
N ILE A 146 11.31 4.77 7.75
CA ILE A 146 10.90 4.27 6.46
C ILE A 146 9.38 4.28 6.47
N LEU A 147 8.78 4.90 5.46
CA LEU A 147 7.34 4.85 5.25
C LEU A 147 7.05 3.82 4.18
N ILE A 148 6.10 2.93 4.43
CA ILE A 148 5.57 1.99 3.44
C ILE A 148 4.06 2.19 3.41
N ASP A 149 3.50 2.66 2.28
CA ASP A 149 2.05 2.68 2.05
C ASP A 149 1.65 1.46 1.20
N CYS A 150 0.68 0.71 1.69
CA CYS A 150 0.00 -0.37 0.99
C CYS A 150 -1.38 0.13 0.55
N TYR A 151 -1.72 0.00 -0.73
CA TYR A 151 -2.99 0.49 -1.29
C TYR A 151 -3.94 -0.66 -1.58
N ASN A 152 -5.20 -0.53 -1.17
CA ASN A 152 -6.22 -1.54 -1.43
C ASN A 152 -6.77 -1.49 -2.88
N ASP A 153 -6.52 -0.38 -3.58
CA ASP A 153 -7.00 -0.08 -4.93
C ASP A 153 -5.85 0.09 -5.95
N GLY A 154 -4.72 -0.59 -5.72
CA GLY A 154 -3.61 -0.59 -6.67
C GLY A 154 -4.00 -1.16 -8.04
N ASP A 155 -3.56 -0.51 -9.12
CA ASP A 155 -3.87 -0.92 -10.48
C ASP A 155 -2.98 -2.09 -10.94
N ILE A 156 -3.54 -2.97 -11.78
CA ILE A 156 -2.78 -4.03 -12.45
C ILE A 156 -2.12 -3.48 -13.72
N VAL A 157 -0.82 -3.66 -13.83
CA VAL A 157 -0.04 -3.37 -15.05
C VAL A 157 -0.03 -4.62 -15.92
N LYS A 158 -0.54 -4.50 -17.16
CA LYS A 158 -0.47 -5.63 -18.10
C LYS A 158 0.96 -5.79 -18.61
N THR A 159 1.49 -7.00 -18.54
CA THR A 159 2.80 -7.35 -19.09
C THR A 159 2.90 -7.03 -20.58
N ALA A 160 1.80 -7.14 -21.33
CA ALA A 160 1.73 -6.78 -22.75
C ALA A 160 1.86 -5.27 -23.03
N ASP A 161 1.58 -4.42 -22.05
CA ASP A 161 1.74 -2.96 -22.16
C ASP A 161 3.21 -2.53 -21.90
N LEU A 162 4.04 -3.43 -21.36
CA LEU A 162 5.44 -3.17 -21.04
C LEU A 162 6.37 -3.60 -22.17
N ASP A 163 7.23 -2.68 -22.62
CA ASP A 163 8.37 -3.06 -23.46
C ASP A 163 9.52 -3.55 -22.57
N MET A 164 9.44 -4.81 -22.14
CA MET A 164 10.37 -5.43 -21.19
C MET A 164 11.84 -5.31 -21.61
N LYS A 165 12.14 -5.19 -22.91
CA LYS A 165 13.51 -5.06 -23.42
C LYS A 165 14.08 -3.64 -23.31
N LYS A 166 13.21 -2.66 -23.04
CA LYS A 166 13.56 -1.23 -22.96
C LYS A 166 13.34 -0.64 -21.58
N LEU A 167 13.03 -1.45 -20.56
CA LEU A 167 12.87 -0.93 -19.19
C LEU A 167 14.15 -0.21 -18.72
N ASP A 168 15.32 -0.76 -19.06
CA ASP A 168 16.61 -0.16 -18.70
C ASP A 168 16.84 1.22 -19.35
N ASP A 169 16.21 1.49 -20.52
CA ASP A 169 16.31 2.78 -21.22
C ASP A 169 15.70 3.93 -20.39
N PHE A 170 14.85 3.62 -19.41
CA PHE A 170 14.26 4.61 -18.51
C PHE A 170 15.15 4.98 -17.32
N THR A 171 16.29 4.31 -17.14
CA THR A 171 17.22 4.62 -16.06
C THR A 171 17.83 6.01 -16.24
N GLY A 172 17.83 6.80 -15.17
CA GLY A 172 18.29 8.19 -15.14
C GLY A 172 17.26 9.22 -15.61
N ILE A 173 16.10 8.78 -16.12
CA ILE A 173 14.99 9.66 -16.46
C ILE A 173 14.34 10.19 -15.18
N ASP A 174 13.82 11.41 -15.25
CA ASP A 174 13.08 12.02 -14.16
C ASP A 174 11.83 11.21 -13.79
N SER A 175 11.60 10.99 -12.50
CA SER A 175 10.45 10.20 -12.00
C SER A 175 9.09 10.81 -12.35
N SER A 176 9.02 12.09 -12.69
CA SER A 176 7.79 12.69 -13.23
C SER A 176 7.35 12.06 -14.57
N GLU A 177 8.26 11.38 -15.27
CA GLU A 177 7.97 10.68 -16.52
C GLU A 177 7.57 9.20 -16.32
N MET A 178 7.34 8.76 -15.09
CA MET A 178 6.98 7.37 -14.77
C MET A 178 5.70 6.90 -15.48
N GLU A 179 4.80 7.83 -15.83
CA GLU A 179 3.62 7.53 -16.64
C GLU A 179 3.95 6.98 -18.04
N LYS A 180 5.18 7.18 -18.55
CA LYS A 180 5.63 6.57 -19.81
C LYS A 180 5.86 5.06 -19.69
N ILE A 181 6.03 4.54 -18.48
CA ILE A 181 6.27 3.12 -18.21
C ILE A 181 4.94 2.44 -17.87
N VAL A 182 4.20 2.98 -16.89
CA VAL A 182 3.01 2.32 -16.33
C VAL A 182 1.69 3.01 -16.67
N GLY A 183 1.72 4.19 -17.30
CA GLY A 183 0.55 5.05 -17.48
C GLY A 183 0.16 5.76 -16.19
N LYS A 184 -1.10 6.20 -16.08
CA LYS A 184 -1.65 6.84 -14.87
C LYS A 184 -2.04 5.84 -13.78
N LYS A 185 -1.37 4.68 -13.74
CA LYS A 185 -1.69 3.58 -12.83
C LYS A 185 -1.20 3.89 -11.42
N GLN A 186 -2.01 3.54 -10.44
CA GLN A 186 -1.66 3.63 -9.03
C GLN A 186 -0.85 2.40 -8.60
N PRO A 187 0.28 2.58 -7.87
CA PRO A 187 1.02 1.44 -7.33
C PRO A 187 0.21 0.69 -6.27
N SER A 188 0.54 -0.59 -6.10
CA SER A 188 0.01 -1.46 -5.06
C SER A 188 0.74 -1.22 -3.73
N TYR A 189 2.04 -0.92 -3.82
CA TYR A 189 2.87 -0.53 -2.69
C TYR A 189 3.78 0.63 -3.08
N ASP A 190 4.03 1.54 -2.16
CA ASP A 190 5.20 2.41 -2.24
C ASP A 190 5.98 2.37 -0.93
N ALA A 191 7.28 2.63 -1.03
CA ALA A 191 8.09 2.90 0.14
C ALA A 191 8.96 4.12 -0.09
N TYR A 192 9.14 4.89 0.98
CA TYR A 192 9.90 6.13 0.99
C TYR A 192 10.92 6.12 2.11
N LEU A 193 12.10 6.61 1.76
CA LEU A 193 13.22 6.81 2.66
C LEU A 193 13.90 8.12 2.33
N TYR A 194 14.21 8.88 3.37
CA TYR A 194 15.22 9.92 3.28
C TYR A 194 16.49 9.47 4.00
N ASP A 195 17.56 9.18 3.26
CA ASP A 195 18.90 8.92 3.82
C ASP A 195 19.99 9.51 2.93
N LYS A 196 20.43 10.74 3.24
CA LYS A 196 21.31 11.60 2.43
C LYS A 196 20.77 11.98 1.04
N ALA A 197 19.98 11.10 0.45
CA ALA A 197 19.24 11.20 -0.81
C ALA A 197 17.77 10.79 -0.57
N GLU A 198 16.88 11.30 -1.40
CA GLU A 198 15.49 10.85 -1.45
C GLU A 198 15.43 9.54 -2.23
N LYS A 199 15.03 8.45 -1.56
CA LYS A 199 14.89 7.13 -2.19
C LYS A 199 13.44 6.67 -2.10
N SER A 200 12.93 6.08 -3.18
CA SER A 200 11.62 5.46 -3.16
C SER A 200 11.55 4.24 -4.07
N ILE A 201 10.55 3.39 -3.80
CA ILE A 201 10.16 2.28 -4.65
C ILE A 201 8.65 2.36 -4.88
N ASN A 202 8.24 2.14 -6.12
CA ASN A 202 6.84 1.96 -6.50
C ASN A 202 6.67 0.56 -7.06
N VAL A 203 5.75 -0.20 -6.48
CA VAL A 203 5.52 -1.61 -6.81
C VAL A 203 4.11 -1.80 -7.35
N TYR A 204 3.99 -2.46 -8.49
CA TYR A 204 2.74 -2.72 -9.19
C TYR A 204 2.55 -4.22 -9.39
N TYR A 205 1.33 -4.72 -9.18
CA TYR A 205 0.96 -6.07 -9.62
C TYR A 205 0.99 -6.15 -11.15
N LEU A 206 1.54 -7.24 -11.64
CA LEU A 206 1.41 -7.63 -13.04
C LEU A 206 0.20 -8.55 -13.24
N ASP A 207 -0.26 -8.67 -14.48
CA ASP A 207 -1.27 -9.66 -14.87
C ASP A 207 -0.72 -11.10 -14.99
N ASP A 208 0.59 -11.29 -14.82
CA ASP A 208 1.27 -12.57 -14.63
C ASP A 208 1.28 -12.90 -13.14
N GLU A 209 0.74 -14.07 -12.76
CA GLU A 209 0.55 -14.49 -11.37
C GLU A 209 1.89 -14.41 -10.60
N ASP A 210 1.83 -13.88 -9.37
CA ASP A 210 2.94 -13.66 -8.42
C ASP A 210 3.99 -12.59 -8.79
N LYS A 211 4.05 -12.11 -10.03
CA LYS A 211 5.05 -11.12 -10.43
C LYS A 211 4.67 -9.68 -10.15
N LEU A 212 5.68 -8.90 -9.84
CA LEU A 212 5.56 -7.49 -9.47
C LEU A 212 6.55 -6.65 -10.27
N LEU A 213 6.09 -5.53 -10.82
CA LEU A 213 6.98 -4.51 -11.39
C LEU A 213 7.38 -3.55 -10.28
N SER A 214 8.68 -3.40 -10.04
CA SER A 214 9.24 -2.46 -9.08
C SER A 214 10.07 -1.39 -9.80
N ILE A 215 9.75 -0.12 -9.55
CA ILE A 215 10.46 1.03 -10.10
C ILE A 215 11.10 1.78 -8.94
N PHE A 216 12.43 1.89 -8.99
CA PHE A 216 13.26 2.51 -7.96
C PHE A 216 13.60 3.92 -8.38
N THR A 217 13.50 4.86 -7.45
CA THR A 217 13.85 6.25 -7.67
C THR A 217 14.85 6.72 -6.63
N LYS A 218 15.87 7.47 -7.06
CA LYS A 218 16.84 8.16 -6.22
C LYS A 218 16.98 9.61 -6.70
N ASP A 219 16.80 10.57 -5.79
CA ASP A 219 16.89 12.01 -6.07
C ASP A 219 16.07 12.43 -7.30
N ASN A 220 14.79 12.01 -7.33
CA ASN A 220 13.82 12.23 -8.43
C ASN A 220 14.20 11.62 -9.79
N LYS A 221 15.14 10.67 -9.83
CA LYS A 221 15.47 9.93 -11.04
C LYS A 221 15.24 8.45 -10.87
N ILE A 222 14.73 7.80 -11.90
CA ILE A 222 14.62 6.35 -11.95
C ILE A 222 16.03 5.78 -11.87
N SER A 223 16.30 5.00 -10.84
CA SER A 223 17.61 4.37 -10.62
C SER A 223 17.67 2.95 -11.14
N GLU A 224 16.54 2.23 -11.09
CA GLU A 224 16.44 0.83 -11.48
C GLU A 224 14.99 0.45 -11.73
N ILE A 225 14.76 -0.57 -12.56
CA ILE A 225 13.45 -1.19 -12.77
C ILE A 225 13.65 -2.71 -12.71
N LYS A 226 12.86 -3.40 -11.88
CA LYS A 226 12.92 -4.87 -11.74
C LYS A 226 11.55 -5.49 -11.90
N ILE A 227 11.55 -6.71 -12.42
CA ILE A 227 10.43 -7.65 -12.25
C ILE A 227 10.82 -8.56 -11.09
N LEU A 228 10.01 -8.55 -10.04
CA LEU A 228 10.18 -9.38 -8.86
C LEU A 228 9.22 -10.56 -8.93
N ASP A 229 9.67 -11.72 -8.46
CA ASP A 229 8.91 -12.97 -8.58
C ASP A 229 7.85 -13.14 -7.48
N ASN A 230 7.90 -12.34 -6.41
CA ASN A 230 6.96 -12.40 -5.28
C ASN A 230 7.11 -11.21 -4.32
N LYS A 231 6.18 -11.09 -3.36
CA LYS A 231 6.18 -10.06 -2.32
C LYS A 231 7.39 -10.11 -1.38
N LYS A 232 8.03 -11.27 -1.19
CA LYS A 232 9.21 -11.39 -0.32
C LYS A 232 10.42 -10.68 -0.93
N GLU A 233 10.54 -10.72 -2.26
CA GLU A 233 11.56 -9.94 -2.96
C GLU A 233 11.36 -8.44 -2.80
N VAL A 234 10.12 -7.95 -2.73
CA VAL A 234 9.84 -6.53 -2.44
C VAL A 234 10.45 -6.11 -1.11
N ILE A 235 10.31 -6.94 -0.07
CA ILE A 235 10.93 -6.67 1.23
C ILE A 235 12.46 -6.58 1.12
N ASN A 236 13.07 -7.54 0.44
CA ASN A 236 14.52 -7.57 0.25
C ASN A 236 15.00 -6.33 -0.50
N GLU A 237 14.26 -5.92 -1.52
CA GLU A 237 14.56 -4.73 -2.30
C GLU A 237 14.38 -3.44 -1.50
N ILE A 238 13.30 -3.33 -0.70
CA ILE A 238 13.15 -2.25 0.27
C ILE A 238 14.38 -2.22 1.17
N LYS A 239 14.80 -3.33 1.77
CA LYS A 239 16.00 -3.39 2.62
C LYS A 239 17.28 -2.97 1.88
N ASN A 240 17.50 -3.44 0.65
CA ASN A 240 18.68 -3.11 -0.15
C ASN A 240 18.76 -1.59 -0.39
N ILE A 241 17.65 -0.95 -0.76
CA ILE A 241 17.56 0.51 -0.87
C ILE A 241 18.00 1.20 0.44
N MET A 242 17.66 0.62 1.59
CA MET A 242 17.94 1.20 2.92
C MET A 242 19.40 1.00 3.37
N LEU A 243 20.04 -0.09 2.95
CA LEU A 243 21.40 -0.43 3.37
C LEU A 243 22.49 0.00 2.37
N ASP A 244 22.11 0.32 1.13
CA ASP A 244 23.04 0.87 0.14
C ASP A 244 23.49 2.29 0.56
N ASN A 245 24.70 2.34 1.13
CA ASN A 245 25.41 3.55 1.56
C ASN A 245 26.02 4.32 0.40
#